data_AF-A0A7Y6ISA3-F1
#
_entry.id   AF-A0A7Y6ISA3-F1
#
_cell.length_a   1.000
_cell.length_b   1.000
_cell.length_c   1.000
_cell.angle_alpha   90.00
_cell.angle_beta   90.00
_cell.angle_gamma   90.00
#
_symmetry.space_group_name_H-M   'P 1'
#
loop_
_entity.id
_entity.type
_entity.pdbx_description
1 polymer ?
#
loop_
_entity_poly.entity_id
_entity_poly.type
_entity_poly.pdbx_seq_one_letter_code
_entity_poly.pdbx_strand_id
1 'polypeptide(L)'
;MTAAAVALAALPMTSTMTGTAMAESPVKGAELTAHPLYDKGALPTVKCVERQVKARDRASARAYVNGVAGCLDATWEQHLTAAGLPFRKVRVKHYSRLPKKYCGMKTDSYDSMAYYCNRTDTIAFQIGKDWLANPYDLWLADVTAGLYGYHVQNVVGIRKAVDKEPYRNQTHWREVMRRESLQTACLATAWLKSVWPLDRRTRRDWDDLLSLVQGDGRGEPRYFGRTGTIKAWMRRGYAAGDPGACNTWAAPSSQVS
;
A
#
# COMPACT_ATOMS: atom_id res chain seq x y z
N MET A 1 -6.13 -20.87 16.65
CA MET A 1 -6.02 -19.60 15.91
C MET A 1 -6.95 -19.67 14.71
N THR A 2 -8.23 -19.42 14.98
CA THR A 2 -9.37 -19.66 14.07
C THR A 2 -9.64 -18.41 13.25
N ALA A 3 -9.73 -18.60 11.93
CA ALA A 3 -10.20 -17.58 10.99
C ALA A 3 -11.69 -17.32 11.26
N ALA A 4 -12.07 -16.05 11.49
CA ALA A 4 -13.46 -15.68 11.62
C ALA A 4 -14.06 -15.41 10.22
N ALA A 5 -15.02 -16.24 9.84
CA ALA A 5 -15.93 -16.04 8.72
C ALA A 5 -16.99 -14.98 9.08
N VAL A 6 -17.44 -14.21 8.09
CA VAL A 6 -18.50 -13.19 8.24
C VAL A 6 -19.86 -13.82 7.95
N ALA A 7 -20.80 -13.70 8.88
CA ALA A 7 -22.22 -13.95 8.69
C ALA A 7 -22.97 -12.62 8.85
N LEU A 8 -23.81 -12.24 7.89
CA LEU A 8 -24.70 -11.07 7.97
C LEU A 8 -26.04 -11.48 8.58
N ALA A 9 -26.45 -10.79 9.64
CA ALA A 9 -27.84 -10.68 10.06
C ALA A 9 -28.12 -9.20 10.41
N ALA A 10 -29.25 -8.67 9.95
CA ALA A 10 -29.64 -7.26 10.07
C ALA A 10 -30.75 -7.03 11.10
N LEU A 11 -30.86 -5.76 11.53
CA LEU A 11 -31.93 -5.04 12.26
C LEU A 11 -31.66 -4.73 13.75
N PRO A 12 -32.33 -3.71 14.36
CA PRO A 12 -32.32 -2.28 14.04
C PRO A 12 -31.78 -1.41 15.21
N MET A 13 -31.64 -0.11 14.97
CA MET A 13 -31.06 0.91 15.84
C MET A 13 -31.81 1.15 17.16
N THR A 14 -31.08 1.44 18.24
CA THR A 14 -31.41 2.54 19.19
C THR A 14 -30.18 3.02 20.00
N SER A 15 -30.17 4.35 20.18
CA SER A 15 -29.63 5.16 21.29
C SER A 15 -28.13 5.31 21.55
N THR A 16 -27.67 6.52 21.18
CA THR A 16 -26.79 7.47 21.89
C THR A 16 -25.99 6.98 23.10
N MET A 17 -24.66 7.01 22.97
CA MET A 17 -23.77 7.41 24.06
C MET A 17 -22.68 8.34 23.53
N THR A 18 -22.65 9.56 24.07
CA THR A 18 -21.54 10.50 24.03
C THR A 18 -20.37 9.90 24.79
N GLY A 19 -19.52 9.16 24.09
CA GLY A 19 -18.18 8.82 24.55
C GLY A 19 -17.21 9.88 24.08
N THR A 20 -16.62 10.63 25.01
CA THR A 20 -15.37 11.35 24.78
C THR A 20 -14.33 10.34 24.27
N ALA A 21 -14.01 10.41 22.99
CA ALA A 21 -12.93 9.64 22.39
C ALA A 21 -11.64 10.02 23.12
N MET A 22 -11.16 9.15 24.03
CA MET A 22 -9.78 9.20 24.45
C MET A 22 -8.94 9.05 23.18
N ALA A 23 -8.24 10.12 22.80
CA ALA A 23 -7.23 10.06 21.77
C ALA A 23 -6.17 9.06 22.24
N GLU A 24 -6.23 7.83 21.73
CA GLU A 24 -5.19 6.84 21.94
C GLU A 24 -3.85 7.47 21.54
N SER A 25 -2.87 7.40 22.44
CA SER A 25 -1.57 8.01 22.21
C SER A 25 -0.91 7.39 20.97
N PRO A 26 -0.20 8.18 20.15
CA PRO A 26 0.51 7.69 18.98
C PRO A 26 1.50 6.58 19.36
N VAL A 27 1.77 5.69 18.40
CA VAL A 27 2.82 4.67 18.49
C VAL A 27 4.12 5.35 18.93
N LYS A 28 4.69 4.93 20.07
CA LYS A 28 5.75 5.68 20.76
C LYS A 28 7.17 5.34 20.31
N GLY A 29 7.35 4.30 19.47
CA GLY A 29 8.67 3.84 19.05
C GLY A 29 9.35 4.81 18.08
N ALA A 30 10.52 5.35 18.45
CA ALA A 30 11.33 6.20 17.56
C ALA A 30 11.73 5.49 16.26
N GLU A 31 11.88 4.16 16.28
CA GLU A 31 12.09 3.33 15.08
C GLU A 31 10.99 3.51 14.01
N LEU A 32 9.78 3.95 14.40
CA LEU A 32 8.65 4.17 13.51
C LEU A 32 8.39 5.66 13.24
N THR A 33 8.49 6.51 14.27
CA THR A 33 8.13 7.93 14.18
C THR A 33 9.26 8.84 13.69
N ALA A 34 10.52 8.45 13.85
CA ALA A 34 11.72 9.23 13.49
C ALA A 34 12.67 8.40 12.61
N HIS A 35 12.11 7.59 11.71
CA HIS A 35 12.89 6.72 10.84
C HIS A 35 13.65 7.55 9.77
N PRO A 36 14.94 7.28 9.48
CA PRO A 36 15.74 8.06 8.51
C PRO A 36 15.21 8.12 7.08
N LEU A 37 14.22 7.27 6.75
CA LEU A 37 13.48 7.31 5.49
C LEU A 37 12.81 8.67 5.27
N TYR A 38 12.45 9.35 6.35
CA TYR A 38 11.68 10.59 6.28
C TYR A 38 12.52 11.85 6.06
N ASP A 39 13.85 11.75 6.14
CA ASP A 39 14.73 12.91 6.25
C ASP A 39 15.47 13.26 4.94
N LYS A 40 15.31 12.43 3.90
CA LYS A 40 16.14 12.50 2.69
C LYS A 40 15.54 13.29 1.54
N GLY A 41 14.32 13.80 1.72
CA GLY A 41 13.66 14.65 0.76
C GLY A 41 12.93 13.88 -0.34
N ALA A 42 12.62 14.58 -1.43
CA ALA A 42 11.87 14.02 -2.55
C ALA A 42 12.57 12.83 -3.20
N LEU A 43 11.76 11.89 -3.71
CA LEU A 43 12.22 10.78 -4.54
C LEU A 43 12.81 11.32 -5.85
N PRO A 44 13.90 10.73 -6.35
CA PRO A 44 14.51 11.15 -7.60
C PRO A 44 13.60 10.81 -8.78
N THR A 45 13.60 11.69 -9.79
CA THR A 45 12.95 11.39 -11.07
C THR A 45 13.80 10.40 -11.86
N VAL A 46 13.18 9.29 -12.26
CA VAL A 46 13.77 8.31 -13.16
C VAL A 46 12.91 8.20 -14.41
N LYS A 47 13.54 7.92 -15.55
CA LYS A 47 12.81 7.74 -16.80
C LYS A 47 12.04 6.42 -16.77
N CYS A 48 10.72 6.50 -16.66
CA CYS A 48 9.82 5.37 -16.67
C CYS A 48 9.03 5.26 -17.97
N VAL A 49 9.24 4.17 -18.70
CA VAL A 49 8.46 3.88 -19.90
C VAL A 49 7.21 3.11 -19.51
N GLU A 50 6.08 3.80 -19.54
CA GLU A 50 4.78 3.17 -19.30
C GLU A 50 4.34 2.38 -20.54
N ARG A 51 4.25 1.06 -20.39
CA ARG A 51 3.66 0.16 -21.41
C ARG A 51 2.13 0.25 -21.34
N GLN A 52 1.43 -0.26 -22.37
CA GLN A 52 -0.02 -0.42 -22.29
C GLN A 52 -0.39 -1.85 -21.93
N VAL A 53 -1.42 -2.03 -21.11
CA VAL A 53 -2.10 -3.30 -20.91
C VAL A 53 -3.20 -3.41 -21.95
N LYS A 54 -3.15 -4.47 -22.75
CA LYS A 54 -4.18 -4.78 -23.75
C LYS A 54 -5.29 -5.55 -23.06
N ALA A 55 -6.54 -5.21 -23.37
CA ALA A 55 -7.70 -5.93 -22.83
C ALA A 55 -7.60 -7.43 -23.13
N ARG A 56 -7.91 -8.26 -22.13
CA ARG A 56 -7.87 -9.73 -22.16
C ARG A 56 -6.50 -10.34 -22.45
N ASP A 57 -5.42 -9.55 -22.43
CA ASP A 57 -4.05 -10.01 -22.65
C ASP A 57 -3.26 -10.02 -21.34
N ARG A 58 -3.20 -11.21 -20.73
CA ARG A 58 -2.43 -11.43 -19.51
C ARG A 58 -0.93 -11.18 -19.70
N ALA A 59 -0.36 -11.45 -20.87
CA ALA A 59 1.06 -11.25 -21.10
C ALA A 59 1.42 -9.75 -21.07
N SER A 60 0.57 -8.91 -21.66
CA SER A 60 0.74 -7.45 -21.60
C SER A 60 0.67 -6.92 -20.16
N ALA A 61 -0.26 -7.40 -19.34
CA ALA A 61 -0.38 -7.00 -17.93
C ALA A 61 0.85 -7.43 -17.10
N ARG A 62 1.36 -8.64 -17.34
CA ARG A 62 2.59 -9.12 -16.66
C ARG A 62 3.81 -8.29 -17.06
N ALA A 63 3.94 -7.95 -18.34
CA ALA A 63 5.01 -7.09 -18.83
C ALA A 63 4.90 -5.67 -18.26
N TYR A 64 3.69 -5.14 -18.11
CA TYR A 64 3.42 -3.85 -17.47
C TYR A 64 3.89 -3.85 -16.02
N VAL A 65 3.41 -4.80 -15.21
CA VAL A 65 3.79 -4.93 -13.79
C VAL A 65 5.31 -5.07 -13.63
N ASN A 66 5.97 -5.89 -14.46
CA ASN A 66 7.42 -6.04 -14.42
C ASN A 66 8.14 -4.72 -14.75
N GLY A 67 7.63 -3.94 -15.70
CA GLY A 67 8.17 -2.62 -16.05
C GLY A 67 8.03 -1.62 -14.91
N VAL A 68 6.84 -1.57 -14.28
CA VAL A 68 6.58 -0.73 -13.10
C VAL A 68 7.50 -1.11 -11.94
N ALA A 69 7.66 -2.41 -11.65
CA ALA A 69 8.56 -2.89 -10.61
C ALA A 69 10.03 -2.51 -10.86
N GLY A 70 10.50 -2.61 -12.11
CA GLY A 70 11.85 -2.16 -12.47
C GLY A 70 12.06 -0.65 -12.32
N CYS A 71 11.02 0.13 -12.58
CA CYS A 71 11.00 1.57 -12.33
C CYS A 71 11.07 1.92 -10.85
N LEU A 72 10.28 1.23 -10.03
CA LEU A 72 10.31 1.36 -8.58
C LEU A 72 11.69 1.00 -8.03
N ASP A 73 12.30 -0.11 -8.50
CA ASP A 73 13.67 -0.47 -8.16
C ASP A 73 14.65 0.67 -8.48
N ALA A 74 14.59 1.26 -9.68
CA ALA A 74 15.47 2.36 -10.04
C ALA A 74 15.30 3.60 -9.15
N THR A 75 14.07 4.01 -8.84
CA THR A 75 13.79 5.15 -7.97
C THR A 75 14.28 4.90 -6.54
N TRP A 76 13.92 3.75 -5.97
CA TRP A 76 14.19 3.45 -4.57
C TRP A 76 15.64 3.05 -4.31
N GLU A 77 16.33 2.43 -5.28
CA GLU A 77 17.78 2.17 -5.20
C GLU A 77 18.55 3.47 -5.02
N GLN A 78 18.26 4.48 -5.86
CA GLN A 78 18.90 5.79 -5.77
C GLN A 78 18.58 6.49 -4.44
N HIS A 79 17.29 6.54 -4.07
CA HIS A 79 16.88 7.24 -2.86
C HIS A 79 17.43 6.58 -1.58
N LEU A 80 17.30 5.26 -1.44
CA LEU A 80 17.75 4.54 -0.24
C LEU A 80 19.28 4.52 -0.13
N THR A 81 20.01 4.40 -1.24
CA THR A 81 21.47 4.48 -1.21
C THR A 81 21.95 5.86 -0.78
N ALA A 82 21.35 6.94 -1.33
CA ALA A 82 21.63 8.31 -0.87
C ALA A 82 21.20 8.55 0.60
N ALA A 83 20.22 7.77 1.06
CA ALA A 83 19.79 7.77 2.45
C ALA A 83 20.76 7.07 3.42
N GLY A 84 21.71 6.27 2.91
CA GLY A 84 22.49 5.34 3.73
C GLY A 84 21.64 4.19 4.28
N LEU A 85 20.51 3.89 3.63
CA LEU A 85 19.58 2.83 3.98
C LEU A 85 19.83 1.59 3.09
N PRO A 86 19.51 0.38 3.59
CA PRO A 86 19.63 -0.82 2.78
C PRO A 86 18.69 -0.77 1.58
N PHE A 87 19.14 -1.34 0.46
CA PHE A 87 18.32 -1.58 -0.72
C PHE A 87 18.44 -3.05 -1.13
N ARG A 88 17.32 -3.63 -1.55
CA ARG A 88 17.24 -4.95 -2.19
C ARG A 88 16.20 -4.83 -3.30
N LYS A 89 16.46 -5.45 -4.45
CA LYS A 89 15.47 -5.47 -5.54
C LYS A 89 14.28 -6.35 -5.18
N VAL A 90 13.09 -5.91 -5.57
CA VAL A 90 11.89 -6.72 -5.42
C VAL A 90 11.89 -7.85 -6.46
N ARG A 91 11.39 -9.03 -6.08
CA ARG A 91 11.12 -10.11 -7.03
C ARG A 91 9.66 -10.07 -7.44
N VAL A 92 9.38 -10.13 -8.73
CA VAL A 92 8.01 -10.29 -9.23
C VAL A 92 7.80 -11.72 -9.70
N LYS A 93 6.80 -12.41 -9.14
CA LYS A 93 6.40 -13.76 -9.57
C LYS A 93 4.96 -13.76 -10.05
N HIS A 94 4.74 -14.29 -11.24
CA HIS A 94 3.39 -14.41 -11.83
C HIS A 94 2.88 -15.83 -11.70
N TYR A 95 1.69 -15.97 -11.13
CA TYR A 95 0.98 -17.24 -10.96
C TYR A 95 -0.21 -17.29 -11.90
N SER A 96 -0.55 -18.49 -12.39
CA SER A 96 -1.86 -18.75 -13.00
C SER A 96 -2.92 -18.87 -11.92
N ARG A 97 -2.58 -19.53 -10.81
CA ARG A 97 -3.37 -19.63 -9.59
C ARG A 97 -2.43 -19.69 -8.38
N LEU A 98 -2.67 -18.86 -7.39
CA LEU A 98 -1.94 -18.87 -6.13
C LEU A 98 -2.36 -20.08 -5.28
N PRO A 99 -1.43 -20.66 -4.50
CA PRO A 99 -1.74 -21.73 -3.57
C PRO A 99 -2.64 -21.20 -2.45
N LYS A 100 -3.50 -22.06 -1.87
CA LYS A 100 -4.40 -21.71 -0.75
C LYS A 100 -3.71 -21.04 0.46
N LYS A 101 -2.41 -21.27 0.61
CA LYS A 101 -1.53 -20.58 1.55
C LYS A 101 -0.30 -20.06 0.81
N TYR A 102 -0.02 -18.76 0.91
CA TYR A 102 1.15 -18.13 0.34
C TYR A 102 1.88 -17.32 1.42
N CYS A 103 3.20 -17.50 1.56
CA CYS A 103 4.02 -16.86 2.59
C CYS A 103 3.55 -17.08 4.06
N GLY A 104 2.66 -18.03 4.32
CA GLY A 104 2.04 -18.26 5.63
C GLY A 104 0.69 -17.57 5.81
N MET A 105 0.25 -16.77 4.83
CA MET A 105 -1.07 -16.16 4.77
C MET A 105 -2.05 -17.08 4.03
N LYS A 106 -3.32 -17.11 4.44
CA LYS A 106 -4.39 -17.72 3.67
C LYS A 106 -4.67 -16.81 2.46
N THR A 107 -4.69 -17.37 1.26
CA THR A 107 -5.06 -16.59 0.07
C THR A 107 -6.57 -16.56 -0.10
N ASP A 108 -7.06 -15.50 -0.73
CA ASP A 108 -8.47 -15.37 -1.08
C ASP A 108 -8.81 -16.23 -2.31
N SER A 109 -10.09 -16.22 -2.69
CA SER A 109 -10.62 -16.93 -3.85
C SER A 109 -10.98 -16.00 -5.03
N TYR A 110 -10.46 -14.77 -5.04
CA TYR A 110 -10.66 -13.82 -6.12
C TYR A 110 -9.98 -14.27 -7.42
N ASP A 111 -10.44 -13.75 -8.55
CA ASP A 111 -9.86 -14.08 -9.87
C ASP A 111 -8.49 -13.41 -10.05
N SER A 112 -8.36 -12.16 -9.58
CA SER A 112 -7.06 -11.51 -9.42
C SER A 112 -6.74 -11.18 -7.97
N MET A 113 -5.46 -11.27 -7.63
CA MET A 113 -4.94 -10.92 -6.31
C MET A 113 -3.42 -10.75 -6.37
N ALA A 114 -2.87 -9.99 -5.42
CA ALA A 114 -1.44 -9.85 -5.27
C ALA A 114 -1.03 -9.85 -3.79
N TYR A 115 0.11 -10.43 -3.49
CA TYR A 115 0.65 -10.53 -2.13
C TYR A 115 2.14 -10.22 -2.12
N TYR A 116 2.59 -9.52 -1.07
CA TYR A 116 4.01 -9.39 -0.78
C TYR A 116 4.46 -10.45 0.24
N CYS A 117 5.64 -11.03 0.04
CA CYS A 117 6.23 -12.00 0.96
C CYS A 117 7.58 -11.51 1.53
N ASN A 118 7.57 -11.07 2.79
CA ASN A 118 8.70 -10.46 3.50
C ASN A 118 9.97 -11.33 3.48
N ARG A 119 9.82 -12.64 3.68
CA ARG A 119 10.95 -13.60 3.73
C ARG A 119 11.70 -13.72 2.42
N THR A 120 11.05 -13.33 1.33
CA THR A 120 11.55 -13.55 -0.03
C THR A 120 11.47 -12.29 -0.88
N ASP A 121 11.21 -11.12 -0.31
CA ASP A 121 11.06 -9.86 -1.07
C ASP A 121 10.27 -9.99 -2.36
N THR A 122 9.22 -10.82 -2.36
CA THR A 122 8.54 -11.24 -3.59
C THR A 122 7.13 -10.69 -3.60
N ILE A 123 6.81 -9.92 -4.63
CA ILE A 123 5.43 -9.64 -5.01
C ILE A 123 4.95 -10.77 -5.91
N ALA A 124 3.94 -11.50 -5.45
CA ALA A 124 3.26 -12.51 -6.22
C ALA A 124 1.99 -11.95 -6.82
N PHE A 125 1.83 -12.05 -8.14
CA PHE A 125 0.63 -11.64 -8.86
C PHE A 125 -0.10 -12.87 -9.42
N GLN A 126 -1.41 -12.93 -9.19
CA GLN A 126 -2.36 -13.70 -9.99
C GLN A 126 -3.24 -12.69 -10.72
N ILE A 127 -3.14 -12.64 -12.05
CA ILE A 127 -3.91 -11.72 -12.89
C ILE A 127 -4.94 -12.54 -13.68
N GLY A 128 -6.18 -12.45 -13.21
CA GLY A 128 -7.40 -13.03 -13.75
C GLY A 128 -8.09 -12.14 -14.80
N LYS A 129 -9.31 -12.51 -15.18
CA LYS A 129 -10.14 -11.83 -16.18
C LYS A 129 -10.70 -10.51 -15.65
N ASP A 130 -11.03 -10.42 -14.37
CA ASP A 130 -11.54 -9.21 -13.72
C ASP A 130 -10.63 -7.98 -13.92
N TRP A 131 -9.31 -8.13 -13.78
CA TRP A 131 -8.36 -7.05 -14.05
C TRP A 131 -8.05 -6.83 -15.53
N LEU A 132 -8.38 -7.79 -16.40
CA LEU A 132 -8.06 -7.75 -17.83
C LEU A 132 -9.25 -7.35 -18.71
N ALA A 133 -10.48 -7.41 -18.21
CA ALA A 133 -11.68 -7.16 -19.01
C ALA A 133 -11.74 -5.70 -19.49
N ASN A 134 -11.45 -4.75 -18.60
CA ASN A 134 -11.28 -3.34 -18.90
C ASN A 134 -10.07 -2.84 -18.08
N PRO A 135 -8.83 -3.10 -18.55
CA PRO A 135 -7.66 -2.84 -17.74
C PRO A 135 -7.50 -1.34 -17.54
N TYR A 136 -7.28 -0.94 -16.29
CA TYR A 136 -6.85 0.41 -15.95
C TYR A 136 -5.41 0.37 -15.48
N ASP A 137 -4.50 0.56 -16.42
CA ASP A 137 -3.07 0.33 -16.23
C ASP A 137 -2.51 1.14 -15.06
N LEU A 138 -2.94 2.41 -14.91
CA LEU A 138 -2.51 3.27 -13.81
C LEU A 138 -2.90 2.70 -12.43
N TRP A 139 -4.05 2.05 -12.33
CA TRP A 139 -4.43 1.34 -11.10
C TRP A 139 -3.57 0.10 -10.87
N LEU A 140 -3.17 -0.62 -11.93
CA LEU A 140 -2.23 -1.73 -11.81
C LEU A 140 -0.83 -1.25 -11.39
N ALA A 141 -0.42 -0.05 -11.82
CA ALA A 141 0.79 0.61 -11.33
C ALA A 141 0.67 0.98 -9.85
N ASP A 142 -0.45 1.55 -9.42
CA ASP A 142 -0.71 1.89 -8.02
C ASP A 142 -0.71 0.65 -7.11
N VAL A 143 -1.34 -0.46 -7.52
CA VAL A 143 -1.27 -1.76 -6.81
C VAL A 143 0.18 -2.24 -6.68
N THR A 144 0.94 -2.17 -7.78
CA THR A 144 2.35 -2.58 -7.78
C THR A 144 3.18 -1.68 -6.86
N ALA A 145 2.97 -0.37 -6.92
CA ALA A 145 3.66 0.63 -6.11
C ALA A 145 3.28 0.53 -4.62
N GLY A 146 2.04 0.19 -4.28
CA GLY A 146 1.61 -0.05 -2.90
C GLY A 146 2.31 -1.27 -2.29
N LEU A 147 2.36 -2.38 -3.03
CA LEU A 147 3.11 -3.58 -2.61
C LEU A 147 4.62 -3.30 -2.53
N TYR A 148 5.13 -2.41 -3.38
CA TYR A 148 6.50 -1.93 -3.30
C TYR A 148 6.74 -1.00 -2.10
N GLY A 149 5.77 -0.16 -1.73
CA GLY A 149 5.83 0.62 -0.49
C GLY A 149 5.98 -0.28 0.74
N TYR A 150 5.27 -1.42 0.74
CA TYR A 150 5.45 -2.47 1.76
C TYR A 150 6.85 -3.11 1.70
N HIS A 151 7.37 -3.33 0.49
CA HIS A 151 8.75 -3.79 0.29
C HIS A 151 9.77 -2.81 0.86
N VAL A 152 9.62 -1.50 0.64
CA VAL A 152 10.46 -0.45 1.22
C VAL A 152 10.41 -0.53 2.75
N GLN A 153 9.21 -0.56 3.35
CA GLN A 153 9.06 -0.73 4.81
C GLN A 153 9.80 -1.98 5.34
N ASN A 154 9.73 -3.10 4.61
CA ASN A 154 10.43 -4.33 4.96
C ASN A 154 11.96 -4.20 4.85
N VAL A 155 12.45 -3.60 3.78
CA VAL A 155 13.90 -3.49 3.53
C VAL A 155 14.57 -2.55 4.51
N VAL A 156 13.95 -1.41 4.80
CA VAL A 156 14.55 -0.38 5.66
C VAL A 156 14.36 -0.64 7.15
N GLY A 157 13.58 -1.66 7.53
CA GLY A 157 13.43 -2.10 8.93
C GLY A 157 12.19 -1.57 9.65
N ILE A 158 11.36 -0.74 9.01
CA ILE A 158 10.05 -0.32 9.55
C ILE A 158 9.20 -1.55 9.89
N ARG A 159 9.16 -2.56 9.01
CA ARG A 159 8.35 -3.76 9.28
C ARG A 159 8.83 -4.52 10.51
N LYS A 160 10.15 -4.57 10.73
CA LYS A 160 10.75 -5.17 11.93
C LYS A 160 10.35 -4.40 13.18
N ALA A 161 10.23 -3.08 13.12
CA ALA A 161 9.74 -2.27 14.23
C ALA A 161 8.23 -2.50 14.47
N VAL A 162 7.41 -2.65 13.41
CA VAL A 162 6.00 -3.04 13.53
C VAL A 162 5.85 -4.41 14.20
N ASP A 163 6.70 -5.39 13.87
CA ASP A 163 6.68 -6.73 14.49
C ASP A 163 7.03 -6.71 15.99
N LYS A 164 7.74 -5.68 16.46
CA LYS A 164 8.06 -5.49 17.88
C LYS A 164 6.97 -4.74 18.65
N GLU A 165 5.99 -4.14 17.98
CA GLU A 165 4.96 -3.35 18.67
C GLU A 165 4.11 -4.29 19.55
N PRO A 166 4.02 -4.04 20.87
CA PRO A 166 3.28 -4.90 21.76
C PRO A 166 1.78 -4.92 21.41
N TYR A 167 1.23 -6.13 21.34
CA TYR A 167 -0.22 -6.30 21.33
C TYR A 167 -0.80 -5.87 22.67
N ARG A 168 -1.47 -4.72 22.70
CA ARG A 168 -2.16 -4.20 23.88
C ARG A 168 -3.62 -4.63 23.90
N ASN A 169 -4.32 -4.36 22.80
CA ASN A 169 -5.69 -4.75 22.57
C ASN A 169 -5.96 -4.72 21.05
N GLN A 170 -7.16 -5.16 20.64
CA GLN A 170 -7.51 -5.25 19.23
C GLN A 170 -7.62 -3.86 18.56
N THR A 171 -8.08 -2.83 19.27
CA THR A 171 -8.20 -1.46 18.75
C THR A 171 -6.84 -0.87 18.39
N HIS A 172 -5.90 -0.96 19.33
CA HIS A 172 -4.51 -0.57 19.15
C HIS A 172 -3.87 -1.32 17.98
N TRP A 173 -4.01 -2.65 17.94
CA TRP A 173 -3.43 -3.44 16.85
C TRP A 173 -4.02 -3.09 15.47
N ARG A 174 -5.33 -2.82 15.40
CA ARG A 174 -5.95 -2.32 14.17
C ARG A 174 -5.37 -0.98 13.75
N GLU A 175 -5.08 -0.08 14.69
CA GLU A 175 -4.42 1.20 14.37
C GLU A 175 -3.00 1.00 13.82
N VAL A 176 -2.21 0.11 14.42
CA VAL A 176 -0.87 -0.24 13.92
C VAL A 176 -0.94 -0.72 12.47
N MET A 177 -1.86 -1.63 12.14
CA MET A 177 -2.06 -2.12 10.77
C MET A 177 -2.54 -1.03 9.81
N ARG A 178 -3.42 -0.12 10.28
CA ARG A 178 -3.86 1.04 9.48
C ARG A 178 -2.70 1.97 9.17
N ARG A 179 -1.86 2.30 10.15
CA ARG A 179 -0.69 3.18 9.95
C ARG A 179 0.27 2.58 8.94
N GLU A 180 0.55 1.27 9.03
CA GLU A 180 1.38 0.55 8.06
C GLU A 180 0.78 0.64 6.65
N SER A 181 -0.51 0.30 6.51
CA SER A 181 -1.22 0.31 5.22
C SER A 181 -1.28 1.70 4.59
N LEU A 182 -1.63 2.73 5.37
CA LEU A 182 -1.71 4.11 4.91
C LEU A 182 -0.35 4.64 4.45
N GLN A 183 0.74 4.22 5.11
CA GLN A 183 2.08 4.59 4.68
C GLN A 183 2.39 3.96 3.33
N THR A 184 2.04 2.69 3.09
CA THR A 184 2.24 2.09 1.75
C THR A 184 1.49 2.82 0.64
N ALA A 185 0.24 3.24 0.89
CA ALA A 185 -0.55 4.00 -0.07
C ALA A 185 0.06 5.38 -0.35
N CYS A 186 0.58 6.05 0.68
CA CYS A 186 1.27 7.33 0.52
C CYS A 186 2.60 7.17 -0.24
N LEU A 187 3.41 6.16 0.09
CA LEU A 187 4.68 5.90 -0.58
C LEU A 187 4.48 5.55 -2.06
N ALA A 188 3.42 4.81 -2.39
CA ALA A 188 3.05 4.50 -3.77
C ALA A 188 2.81 5.77 -4.59
N THR A 189 2.05 6.72 -4.05
CA THR A 189 1.73 7.95 -4.77
C THR A 189 2.84 9.00 -4.71
N ALA A 190 3.71 8.95 -3.71
CA ALA A 190 4.97 9.70 -3.71
C ALA A 190 5.89 9.24 -4.86
N TRP A 191 6.00 7.92 -5.08
CA TRP A 191 6.69 7.40 -6.27
C TRP A 191 6.00 7.84 -7.55
N LEU A 192 4.66 7.73 -7.63
CA LEU A 192 3.91 8.17 -8.81
C LEU A 192 4.21 9.64 -9.15
N LYS A 193 4.29 10.52 -8.15
CA LYS A 193 4.69 11.92 -8.34
C LYS A 193 6.11 12.07 -8.88
N SER A 194 7.07 11.29 -8.40
CA SER A 194 8.47 11.38 -8.84
C SER A 194 8.66 11.08 -10.33
N VAL A 195 7.77 10.27 -10.91
CA VAL A 195 7.76 9.90 -12.33
C VAL A 195 6.69 10.64 -13.14
N TRP A 196 6.00 11.62 -12.53
CA TRP A 196 4.96 12.41 -13.18
C TRP A 196 5.53 13.71 -13.79
N PRO A 197 5.12 14.10 -15.02
CA PRO A 197 4.13 13.45 -15.88
C PRO A 197 4.70 12.22 -16.59
N LEU A 198 3.89 11.17 -16.66
CA LEU A 198 4.09 10.08 -17.63
C LEU A 198 3.53 10.54 -18.98
N ASP A 199 4.18 10.19 -20.09
CA ASP A 199 3.90 10.70 -21.45
C ASP A 199 2.40 10.67 -21.86
N ARG A 200 1.61 9.76 -21.26
CA ARG A 200 0.20 9.53 -21.61
C ARG A 200 -0.78 9.87 -20.49
N ARG A 201 -0.33 10.51 -19.40
CA ARG A 201 -1.13 10.72 -18.19
C ARG A 201 -1.41 12.18 -17.93
N THR A 202 -2.66 12.46 -17.59
CA THR A 202 -3.19 13.79 -17.31
C THR A 202 -3.66 13.87 -15.87
N ARG A 203 -3.96 15.09 -15.39
CA ARG A 203 -4.57 15.27 -14.07
C ARG A 203 -5.87 14.47 -13.92
N ARG A 204 -6.62 14.26 -15.02
CA ARG A 204 -7.84 13.44 -15.02
C ARG A 204 -7.54 11.99 -14.68
N ASP A 205 -6.47 11.40 -15.22
CA ASP A 205 -6.06 10.02 -14.87
C ASP A 205 -5.79 9.87 -13.37
N TRP A 206 -5.18 10.88 -12.75
CA TRP A 206 -4.98 10.91 -11.30
C TRP A 206 -6.31 10.97 -10.54
N ASP A 207 -7.24 11.81 -10.95
CA ASP A 207 -8.55 11.92 -10.31
C ASP A 207 -9.38 10.63 -10.50
N ASP A 208 -9.29 10.00 -11.68
CA ASP A 208 -9.90 8.71 -11.99
C ASP A 208 -9.29 7.58 -11.14
N LEU A 209 -7.96 7.55 -10.95
CA LEU A 209 -7.30 6.61 -10.03
C LEU A 209 -7.83 6.79 -8.60
N LEU A 210 -7.87 8.01 -8.09
CA LEU A 210 -8.43 8.29 -6.77
C LEU A 210 -9.90 7.90 -6.65
N SER A 211 -10.67 7.93 -7.73
CA SER A 211 -12.09 7.53 -7.70
C SER A 211 -12.27 6.03 -7.40
N LEU A 212 -11.32 5.19 -7.84
CA LEU A 212 -11.35 3.74 -7.71
C LEU A 212 -10.94 3.23 -6.32
N VAL A 213 -10.24 4.05 -5.54
CA VAL A 213 -9.75 3.67 -4.20
C VAL A 213 -10.92 3.41 -3.26
N GLN A 214 -10.87 2.24 -2.60
CA GLN A 214 -11.79 1.81 -1.56
C GLN A 214 -11.00 1.48 -0.30
N GLY A 215 -11.50 1.89 0.86
CA GLY A 215 -11.02 1.47 2.17
C GLY A 215 -11.95 0.46 2.83
N ASP A 216 -11.82 0.32 4.15
CA ASP A 216 -12.61 -0.63 4.94
C ASP A 216 -14.12 -0.38 4.78
N GLY A 217 -14.86 -1.43 4.41
CA GLY A 217 -16.31 -1.41 4.27
C GLY A 217 -17.05 -1.27 5.61
N ARG A 218 -18.35 -0.93 5.54
CA ARG A 218 -19.19 -0.83 6.75
C ARG A 218 -19.34 -2.21 7.41
N GLY A 219 -18.82 -2.34 8.62
CA GLY A 219 -18.87 -3.60 9.39
C GLY A 219 -17.64 -4.48 9.22
N GLU A 220 -16.68 -4.09 8.37
CA GLU A 220 -15.42 -4.81 8.22
C GLU A 220 -14.42 -4.44 9.33
N PRO A 221 -13.50 -5.36 9.68
CA PRO A 221 -12.37 -5.03 10.53
C PRO A 221 -11.56 -3.86 9.95
N ARG A 222 -11.33 -2.81 10.75
CA ARG A 222 -10.67 -1.60 10.29
C ARG A 222 -9.15 -1.73 10.20
N TYR A 223 -8.63 -2.42 9.18
CA TYR A 223 -7.20 -2.67 9.01
C TYR A 223 -6.52 -1.73 8.00
N PHE A 224 -7.26 -1.14 7.06
CA PHE A 224 -6.68 -0.31 6.00
C PHE A 224 -7.01 1.18 6.17
N GLY A 225 -8.10 1.50 6.86
CA GLY A 225 -8.62 2.85 7.04
C GLY A 225 -9.84 3.11 6.15
N ARG A 226 -10.56 4.19 6.44
CA ARG A 226 -11.70 4.62 5.61
C ARG A 226 -11.22 5.07 4.24
N THR A 227 -12.07 4.94 3.23
CA THR A 227 -11.81 5.44 1.87
C THR A 227 -11.31 6.90 1.85
N GLY A 228 -11.92 7.78 2.66
CA GLY A 228 -11.49 9.18 2.76
C GLY A 228 -10.07 9.35 3.33
N THR A 229 -9.71 8.54 4.33
CA THR A 229 -8.39 8.54 4.98
C THR A 229 -7.30 8.05 4.04
N ILE A 230 -7.56 6.96 3.31
CA ILE A 230 -6.61 6.45 2.29
C ILE A 230 -6.39 7.51 1.20
N LYS A 231 -7.47 8.10 0.66
CA LYS A 231 -7.37 9.16 -0.36
C LYS A 231 -6.62 10.39 0.16
N ALA A 232 -6.74 10.73 1.44
CA ALA A 232 -6.00 11.85 2.03
C ALA A 232 -4.48 11.58 2.05
N TRP A 233 -4.05 10.38 2.45
CA TRP A 233 -2.65 9.97 2.43
C TRP A 233 -2.09 9.81 1.02
N MET A 234 -2.88 9.26 0.10
CA MET A 234 -2.51 9.20 -1.32
C MET A 234 -2.30 10.60 -1.92
N ARG A 235 -3.18 11.56 -1.62
CA ARG A 235 -2.99 12.96 -2.04
C ARG A 235 -1.75 13.59 -1.43
N ARG A 236 -1.46 13.29 -0.17
CA ARG A 236 -0.26 13.79 0.53
C ARG A 236 1.02 13.30 -0.14
N GLY A 237 1.10 11.99 -0.42
CA GLY A 237 2.22 11.39 -1.15
C GLY A 237 2.39 12.00 -2.54
N TYR A 238 1.30 12.07 -3.31
CA TYR A 238 1.32 12.64 -4.67
C TYR A 238 1.67 14.13 -4.71
N ALA A 239 1.26 14.91 -3.72
CA ALA A 239 1.59 16.33 -3.66
C ALA A 239 3.07 16.55 -3.36
N ALA A 240 3.64 15.76 -2.44
CA ALA A 240 5.01 15.95 -1.96
C ALA A 240 6.06 15.27 -2.84
N GLY A 241 5.80 14.05 -3.33
CA GLY A 241 6.82 13.21 -3.95
C GLY A 241 7.94 12.78 -2.98
N ASP A 242 7.69 12.89 -1.67
CA ASP A 242 8.68 12.78 -0.61
C ASP A 242 8.23 11.77 0.45
N PRO A 243 9.04 10.74 0.80
CA PRO A 243 8.70 9.76 1.81
C PRO A 243 8.49 10.36 3.21
N GLY A 244 9.10 11.50 3.53
CA GLY A 244 8.88 12.23 4.78
C GLY A 244 7.45 12.73 4.95
N ALA A 245 6.76 13.01 3.85
CA ALA A 245 5.33 13.32 3.89
C ALA A 245 4.47 12.09 4.24
N CYS A 246 5.03 10.88 4.21
CA CYS A 246 4.33 9.61 4.45
C CYS A 246 4.56 9.03 5.85
N ASN A 247 4.98 9.85 6.81
CA ASN A 247 5.13 9.44 8.21
C ASN A 247 3.77 9.31 8.92
N THR A 248 3.08 8.20 8.67
CA THR A 248 1.80 7.88 9.33
C THR A 248 1.96 7.56 10.80
N TRP A 249 3.17 7.22 11.27
CA TRP A 249 3.43 6.84 12.66
C TRP A 249 3.44 8.04 13.59
N ALA A 250 3.95 9.19 13.12
CA ALA A 250 3.91 10.45 13.86
C ALA A 250 2.57 11.19 13.75
N ALA A 251 1.66 10.74 12.87
CA ALA A 251 0.36 11.38 12.69
C ALA A 251 -0.59 11.12 13.86
N PRO A 252 -1.48 12.07 14.22
CA PRO A 252 -2.51 11.84 15.22
C PRO A 252 -3.51 10.76 14.76
N SER A 253 -4.13 10.02 15.70
CA SER A 253 -5.06 8.92 15.37
C SER A 253 -6.25 9.35 14.51
N SER A 254 -6.66 10.62 14.60
CA SER A 254 -7.71 11.21 13.75
C SER A 254 -7.34 11.25 12.25
N GLN A 255 -6.05 11.21 11.91
CA GLN A 255 -5.57 11.18 10.52
C GLN A 255 -5.31 9.75 10.00
N VAL A 256 -5.49 8.72 10.85
CA VAL A 256 -5.26 7.30 10.49
C VAL A 256 -6.43 6.38 10.86
N SER A 257 -7.63 6.97 11.01
CA SER A 257 -8.87 6.29 11.42
C SER A 257 -9.91 6.11 10.32
#